data_AF-A0A3B5LMY3-F1
#
_entry.id   AF-A0A3B5LMY3-F1
#
_cell.length_a   1.000
_cell.length_b   1.000
_cell.length_c   1.000
_cell.angle_alpha   90.00
_cell.angle_beta   90.00
_cell.angle_gamma   90.00
#
_symmetry.space_group_name_H-M   'P 1'
#
loop_
_entity.id
_entity.type
_entity.pdbx_description
1 polymer ?
#
loop_
_entity_poly.entity_id
_entity_poly.type
_entity_poly.pdbx_seq_one_letter_code
_entity_poly.pdbx_strand_id
1 'polypeptide(L)'
;YSDQQQAKQQHNVQRQEEYVVEKVLDRRVVRGKVEFLLKWKGFSDEDNTWEPEENLDCPDLIAEYMQKHKEREEKKKESKRKASSEASGDAEERASKKRKEEGDKARGFGRGLQPERIIGATDSSGELMFLMKWKNSDEADLVPAKEANVKCPQVVISFYEERLTWHSYPTEEEEKKEEEKKD
;
A
#
# COMPACT_ATOMS: atom_id res chain seq x y z
N TYR A 1 4.02 -15.70 -49.91
CA TYR A 1 2.92 -15.75 -48.94
C TYR A 1 3.24 -16.52 -47.65
N SER A 2 4.31 -17.33 -47.59
CA SER A 2 4.66 -18.07 -46.36
C SER A 2 5.63 -17.32 -45.42
N ASP A 3 6.43 -16.38 -45.92
CA ASP A 3 7.47 -15.73 -45.09
C ASP A 3 6.98 -14.50 -44.30
N GLN A 4 5.86 -13.89 -44.71
CA GLN A 4 5.29 -12.73 -44.00
C GLN A 4 4.34 -13.10 -42.85
N GLN A 5 3.88 -14.36 -42.78
CA GLN A 5 3.08 -14.84 -41.64
C GLN A 5 3.94 -15.29 -40.45
N GLN A 6 5.24 -15.57 -40.65
CA GLN A 6 6.17 -15.84 -39.56
C GLN A 6 6.71 -14.56 -38.87
N ALA A 7 6.65 -13.40 -39.52
CA ALA A 7 7.18 -12.15 -38.95
C ALA A 7 6.22 -11.42 -37.99
N LYS A 8 4.91 -11.76 -37.99
CA LYS A 8 3.90 -11.11 -37.11
C LYS A 8 3.66 -11.83 -35.79
N GLN A 9 4.32 -12.96 -35.54
CA GLN A 9 4.32 -13.63 -34.23
C GLN A 9 5.48 -13.19 -33.32
N GLN A 10 6.32 -12.25 -33.74
CA GLN A 10 7.53 -11.86 -33.00
C GLN A 10 7.46 -10.49 -32.29
N HIS A 11 6.30 -9.83 -32.15
CA HIS A 11 6.20 -8.49 -31.54
C HIS A 11 5.29 -8.40 -30.30
N ASN A 12 5.21 -9.43 -29.46
CA ASN A 12 4.70 -9.21 -28.10
C ASN A 12 5.44 -10.01 -27.02
N VAL A 13 6.72 -10.25 -27.25
CA VAL A 13 7.65 -10.58 -26.16
C VAL A 13 8.10 -9.25 -25.56
N GLN A 14 7.20 -8.56 -24.84
CA GLN A 14 7.65 -7.61 -23.83
C GLN A 14 8.54 -8.43 -22.91
N ARG A 15 9.85 -8.14 -22.92
CA ARG A 15 10.84 -8.79 -22.05
C ARG A 15 10.33 -8.70 -20.62
N GLN A 16 9.78 -9.80 -20.10
CA GLN A 16 9.53 -9.96 -18.68
C GLN A 16 10.92 -10.03 -18.05
N GLU A 17 11.39 -8.89 -17.57
CA GLU A 17 12.64 -8.81 -16.84
C GLU A 17 12.40 -9.42 -15.46
N GLU A 18 13.05 -10.54 -15.18
CA GLU A 18 13.00 -11.21 -13.89
C GLU A 18 13.92 -10.47 -12.92
N TYR A 19 13.36 -9.97 -11.82
CA TYR A 19 14.10 -9.29 -10.76
C TYR A 19 14.17 -10.18 -9.53
N VAL A 20 15.34 -10.18 -8.87
CA VAL A 20 15.52 -11.00 -7.66
C VAL A 20 14.87 -10.32 -6.47
N VAL A 21 13.90 -11.00 -5.86
CA VAL A 21 13.26 -10.58 -4.62
C VAL A 21 14.21 -10.79 -3.45
N GLU A 22 14.48 -9.72 -2.71
CA GLU A 22 15.25 -9.77 -1.45
C GLU A 22 14.34 -10.17 -0.28
N LYS A 23 13.14 -9.59 -0.20
CA LYS A 23 12.22 -9.82 0.91
C LYS A 23 10.77 -9.46 0.58
N VAL A 24 9.83 -10.24 1.10
CA VAL A 24 8.41 -9.87 1.15
C VAL A 24 8.17 -9.00 2.39
N LEU A 25 7.79 -7.75 2.17
CA LEU A 25 7.60 -6.76 3.23
C LEU A 25 6.15 -6.74 3.72
N ASP A 26 5.19 -6.82 2.79
CA ASP A 26 3.77 -6.71 3.13
C ASP A 26 2.88 -7.47 2.14
N ARG A 27 1.62 -7.71 2.54
CA ARG A 27 0.59 -8.35 1.73
C ARG A 27 -0.71 -7.59 1.84
N ARG A 28 -1.34 -7.31 0.70
CA ARG A 28 -2.67 -6.72 0.63
C ARG A 28 -3.57 -7.49 -0.32
N VAL A 29 -4.88 -7.23 -0.22
CA VAL A 29 -5.87 -7.73 -1.17
C VAL A 29 -6.57 -6.54 -1.79
N VAL A 30 -6.41 -6.33 -3.09
CA VAL A 30 -7.02 -5.24 -3.84
C VAL A 30 -7.89 -5.84 -4.93
N ARG A 31 -9.18 -5.46 -4.96
CA ARG A 31 -10.16 -5.96 -5.94
C ARG A 31 -10.21 -7.50 -6.05
N GLY A 32 -9.99 -8.20 -4.93
CA GLY A 32 -9.98 -9.67 -4.86
C GLY A 32 -8.67 -10.32 -5.30
N LYS A 33 -7.68 -9.56 -5.77
CA LYS A 33 -6.34 -10.05 -6.09
C LYS A 33 -5.39 -9.82 -4.93
N VAL A 34 -4.52 -10.79 -4.67
CA VAL A 34 -3.47 -10.68 -3.65
C VAL A 34 -2.26 -10.01 -4.28
N GLU A 35 -1.74 -9.01 -3.61
CA GLU A 35 -0.50 -8.33 -3.99
C GLU A 35 0.47 -8.33 -2.80
N PHE A 36 1.76 -8.43 -3.10
CA PHE A 36 2.84 -8.38 -2.12
C PHE A 36 3.75 -7.19 -2.40
N LEU A 37 4.12 -6.48 -1.34
CA LEU A 37 5.14 -5.45 -1.41
C LEU A 37 6.52 -6.11 -1.33
N LEU A 38 7.31 -5.97 -2.38
CA LEU A 38 8.62 -6.59 -2.48
C LEU A 38 9.74 -5.59 -2.25
N LYS A 39 10.76 -6.04 -1.51
CA LYS A 39 12.09 -5.45 -1.54
C LYS A 39 12.90 -6.11 -2.64
N TRP A 40 13.34 -5.36 -3.62
CA TRP A 40 14.18 -5.86 -4.71
C TRP A 40 15.66 -5.86 -4.33
N LYS A 41 16.38 -6.93 -4.69
CA LYS A 41 17.79 -7.10 -4.36
C LYS A 41 18.64 -6.14 -5.18
N GLY A 42 19.46 -5.33 -4.50
CA GLY A 42 20.34 -4.35 -5.14
C GLY A 42 19.67 -3.01 -5.49
N PHE A 43 18.38 -2.87 -5.17
CA PHE A 43 17.63 -1.62 -5.28
C PHE A 43 17.35 -1.02 -3.90
N SER A 44 16.93 0.24 -3.86
CA SER A 44 16.60 0.92 -2.61
C SER A 44 15.19 0.57 -2.12
N ASP A 45 14.84 0.96 -0.90
CA ASP A 45 13.47 0.78 -0.39
C ASP A 45 12.44 1.66 -1.13
N GLU A 46 12.90 2.68 -1.86
CA GLU A 46 12.05 3.56 -2.67
C GLU A 46 11.55 2.85 -3.94
N ASP A 47 12.27 1.81 -4.38
CA ASP A 47 11.94 1.00 -5.56
C ASP A 47 10.97 -0.14 -5.22
N ASN A 48 10.50 -0.24 -3.97
CA ASN A 48 9.61 -1.31 -3.55
C ASN A 48 8.25 -1.21 -4.25
N THR A 49 7.86 -2.26 -4.97
CA THR A 49 6.61 -2.31 -5.72
C THR A 49 5.65 -3.36 -5.18
N TRP A 50 4.36 -3.14 -5.43
CA TRP A 50 3.29 -4.10 -5.16
C TRP A 50 3.11 -4.99 -6.38
N GLU A 51 3.55 -6.24 -6.27
CA GLU A 51 3.44 -7.22 -7.34
C GLU A 51 2.30 -8.21 -7.05
N PRO A 52 1.47 -8.56 -8.03
CA PRO A 52 0.42 -9.55 -7.85
C PRO A 52 1.03 -10.92 -7.58
N GLU A 53 0.35 -11.75 -6.78
CA GLU A 53 0.78 -13.12 -6.46
C GLU A 53 1.07 -13.94 -7.73
N GLU A 54 0.32 -13.70 -8.80
CA GLU A 54 0.50 -14.33 -10.12
C GLU A 54 1.86 -14.00 -10.78
N ASN A 55 2.53 -12.92 -10.40
CA ASN A 55 3.82 -12.48 -10.95
C ASN A 55 5.02 -12.90 -10.07
N LEU A 56 4.79 -13.62 -8.97
CA LEU A 56 5.82 -13.97 -8.01
C LEU A 56 6.22 -15.43 -8.12
N ASP A 57 7.48 -15.68 -8.47
CA ASP A 57 8.09 -17.01 -8.44
C ASP A 57 9.04 -17.16 -7.23
N CYS A 58 8.53 -16.89 -6.03
CA CYS A 58 9.28 -17.00 -4.78
C CYS A 58 8.44 -17.59 -3.62
N PRO A 59 7.97 -18.84 -3.76
CA PRO A 59 7.05 -19.46 -2.80
C PRO A 59 7.61 -19.54 -1.38
N ASP A 60 8.93 -19.72 -1.21
CA ASP A 60 9.58 -19.83 0.10
C ASP A 60 9.48 -18.52 0.90
N LEU A 61 9.77 -17.37 0.28
CA LEU A 61 9.71 -16.06 0.93
C LEU A 61 8.27 -15.67 1.27
N ILE A 62 7.32 -16.02 0.40
CA ILE A 62 5.89 -15.82 0.62
C ILE A 62 5.42 -16.69 1.79
N ALA A 63 5.81 -17.98 1.82
CA ALA A 63 5.46 -18.90 2.89
C ALA A 63 5.97 -18.45 4.26
N GLU A 64 7.23 -18.00 4.34
CA GLU A 64 7.79 -17.45 5.58
C GLU A 64 7.00 -16.23 6.06
N TYR A 65 6.71 -15.30 5.15
CA TYR A 65 5.91 -14.12 5.47
C TYR A 65 4.51 -14.51 5.96
N MET A 66 3.81 -15.40 5.24
CA MET A 66 2.47 -15.86 5.58
C MET A 66 2.44 -16.59 6.92
N GLN A 67 3.43 -17.44 7.20
CA GLN A 67 3.53 -18.16 8.46
C GLN A 67 3.71 -17.19 9.63
N LYS A 68 4.62 -16.22 9.50
CA LYS A 68 4.88 -15.20 10.51
C LYS A 68 3.68 -14.29 10.75
N HIS A 69 2.99 -13.88 9.68
CA HIS A 69 1.78 -13.06 9.78
C HIS A 69 0.60 -13.85 10.38
N LYS A 70 0.42 -15.11 10.00
CA LYS A 70 -0.62 -15.98 10.54
C LYS A 70 -0.40 -16.24 12.03
N GLU A 71 0.82 -16.53 12.48
CA GLU A 71 1.13 -16.69 13.91
C GLU A 71 0.83 -15.42 14.71
N ARG A 72 1.14 -14.24 14.14
CA ARG A 72 0.86 -12.95 14.80
C ARG A 72 -0.64 -12.66 14.90
N GLU A 73 -1.41 -13.01 13.86
CA GLU A 73 -2.86 -12.85 13.84
C GLU A 73 -3.58 -13.90 14.69
N GLU A 74 -3.08 -15.15 14.73
CA GLU A 74 -3.61 -16.19 15.62
C GLU A 74 -3.27 -15.91 17.09
N LYS A 75 -2.06 -15.44 17.42
CA LYS A 75 -1.75 -14.95 18.77
C LYS A 75 -2.65 -13.78 19.18
N LYS A 76 -3.02 -12.88 18.25
CA LYS A 76 -4.03 -11.83 18.47
C LYS A 76 -5.45 -12.36 18.66
N LYS A 77 -5.85 -13.42 17.95
CA LYS A 77 -7.18 -14.03 18.06
C LYS A 77 -7.32 -14.92 19.28
N GLU A 78 -6.28 -15.68 19.64
CA GLU A 78 -6.21 -16.51 20.84
C GLU A 78 -6.19 -15.65 22.11
N SER A 79 -5.44 -14.55 22.11
CA SER A 79 -5.52 -13.56 23.19
C SER A 79 -6.90 -12.89 23.30
N LYS A 80 -7.63 -12.73 22.19
CA LYS A 80 -9.04 -12.29 22.18
C LYS A 80 -10.02 -13.35 22.71
N ARG A 81 -9.76 -14.64 22.47
CA ARG A 81 -10.62 -15.77 22.90
C ARG A 81 -10.39 -16.17 24.38
N LYS A 82 -9.14 -16.14 24.86
CA LYS A 82 -8.84 -16.32 26.31
C LYS A 82 -9.39 -15.17 27.15
N ALA A 83 -9.41 -13.95 26.61
CA ALA A 83 -10.04 -12.80 27.26
C ALA A 83 -11.57 -12.93 27.39
N SER A 84 -12.24 -13.76 26.57
CA SER A 84 -13.69 -14.00 26.67
C SER A 84 -14.09 -15.14 27.60
N SER A 85 -13.17 -16.05 27.96
CA SER A 85 -13.47 -17.20 28.86
C SER A 85 -13.08 -16.96 30.32
N GLU A 86 -12.26 -15.95 30.61
CA GLU A 86 -11.82 -15.60 31.98
C GLU A 86 -12.44 -14.28 32.49
N ALA A 87 -13.60 -13.91 31.94
CA ALA A 87 -14.42 -12.78 32.39
C ALA A 87 -15.41 -13.20 33.51
N SER A 88 -14.92 -13.96 34.49
CA SER A 88 -15.52 -14.06 35.82
C SER A 88 -14.46 -13.68 36.83
N GLY A 89 -14.36 -12.40 37.16
CA GLY A 89 -13.56 -11.95 38.30
C GLY A 89 -12.90 -10.61 38.12
N ASP A 90 -11.65 -10.56 37.65
CA ASP A 90 -10.74 -9.57 38.24
C ASP A 90 -9.60 -9.14 37.29
N ALA A 91 -9.88 -8.90 36.01
CA ALA A 91 -8.89 -8.39 35.06
C ALA A 91 -9.45 -7.40 34.02
N GLU A 92 -10.75 -7.14 34.05
CA GLU A 92 -11.45 -6.26 33.10
C GLU A 92 -11.19 -4.78 33.39
N GLU A 93 -10.77 -4.42 34.60
CA GLU A 93 -10.55 -3.02 35.00
C GLU A 93 -9.19 -2.44 34.54
N ARG A 94 -8.17 -3.28 34.29
CA ARG A 94 -6.79 -2.79 34.09
C ARG A 94 -6.39 -2.56 32.63
N ALA A 95 -7.02 -3.26 31.68
CA ALA A 95 -6.76 -3.11 30.23
C ALA A 95 -7.68 -2.08 29.56
N SER A 96 -8.91 -1.93 30.07
CA SER A 96 -9.82 -0.85 29.71
C SER A 96 -9.30 0.51 30.23
N LYS A 97 -8.54 0.55 31.32
CA LYS A 97 -7.74 1.73 31.73
C LYS A 97 -6.59 2.05 30.76
N LYS A 98 -5.81 1.07 30.28
CA LYS A 98 -4.65 1.36 29.40
C LYS A 98 -5.04 1.80 27.96
N ARG A 99 -6.15 1.31 27.42
CA ARG A 99 -6.71 1.81 26.13
C ARG A 99 -7.44 3.16 26.27
N LYS A 100 -7.91 3.50 27.48
CA LYS A 100 -8.52 4.79 27.77
C LYS A 100 -7.49 5.86 28.15
N GLU A 101 -6.33 5.49 28.71
CA GLU A 101 -5.19 6.39 28.97
C GLU A 101 -4.35 6.70 27.70
N GLU A 102 -4.20 5.77 26.75
CA GLU A 102 -3.49 6.08 25.48
C GLU A 102 -4.36 6.86 24.47
N GLY A 103 -5.67 6.92 24.71
CA GLY A 103 -6.61 7.77 23.98
C GLY A 103 -6.57 9.24 24.39
N ASP A 104 -5.83 9.57 25.47
CA ASP A 104 -5.65 10.95 25.96
C ASP A 104 -4.32 11.56 25.50
N LYS A 105 -3.45 10.77 24.87
CA LYS A 105 -2.36 11.31 24.07
C LYS A 105 -3.00 11.87 22.81
N ALA A 106 -3.03 13.19 22.71
CA ALA A 106 -3.53 13.85 21.52
C ALA A 106 -2.82 13.23 20.30
N ARG A 107 -3.58 12.75 19.32
CA ARG A 107 -3.06 12.14 18.06
C ARG A 107 -3.41 13.04 16.89
N GLY A 108 -2.66 12.89 15.80
CA GLY A 108 -2.84 13.71 14.62
C GLY A 108 -2.72 15.20 14.95
N PHE A 109 -3.66 16.01 14.46
CA PHE A 109 -3.67 17.45 14.73
C PHE A 109 -3.91 17.82 16.20
N GLY A 110 -4.40 16.89 17.04
CA GLY A 110 -4.52 17.12 18.47
C GLY A 110 -3.16 17.36 19.14
N ARG A 111 -2.06 16.87 18.55
CA ARG A 111 -0.69 17.03 19.06
C ARG A 111 -0.18 18.48 19.01
N GLY A 112 -0.84 19.36 18.24
CA GLY A 112 -0.37 20.72 17.98
C GLY A 112 0.91 20.78 17.14
N LEU A 113 1.32 19.67 16.53
CA LEU A 113 2.46 19.64 15.63
C LEU A 113 2.06 20.18 14.25
N GLN A 114 3.01 20.84 13.58
CA GLN A 114 2.79 21.29 12.21
C GLN A 114 2.93 20.11 11.24
N PRO A 115 2.03 19.96 10.27
CA PRO A 115 2.18 18.96 9.23
C PRO A 115 3.39 19.29 8.35
N GLU A 116 4.17 18.27 8.03
CA GLU A 116 5.36 18.37 7.16
C GLU A 116 5.04 17.86 5.75
N ARG A 117 4.57 16.61 5.64
CA ARG A 117 4.23 15.97 4.36
C ARG A 117 3.27 14.80 4.60
N ILE A 118 2.45 14.49 3.60
CA ILE A 118 1.69 13.22 3.58
C ILE A 118 2.57 12.16 2.93
N ILE A 119 2.82 11.08 3.67
CA ILE A 119 3.66 9.95 3.22
C ILE A 119 2.86 9.07 2.26
N GLY A 120 1.59 8.82 2.59
CA GLY A 120 0.71 7.94 1.81
C GLY A 120 -0.76 8.14 2.17
N ALA A 121 -1.63 7.44 1.44
CA ALA A 121 -3.07 7.46 1.65
C ALA A 121 -3.63 6.02 1.64
N THR A 122 -4.68 5.76 2.42
CA THR A 122 -5.40 4.48 2.47
C THR A 122 -6.90 4.72 2.59
N ASP A 123 -7.70 3.83 2.00
CA ASP A 123 -9.16 3.80 2.06
C ASP A 123 -9.69 2.53 2.75
N SER A 124 -8.86 1.82 3.52
CA SER A 124 -9.16 0.50 4.11
C SER A 124 -10.39 0.43 5.03
N SER A 125 -10.88 1.56 5.55
CA SER A 125 -12.11 1.65 6.34
C SER A 125 -13.31 2.19 5.55
N GLY A 126 -13.16 2.44 4.24
CA GLY A 126 -14.13 3.17 3.41
C GLY A 126 -14.05 4.69 3.55
N GLU A 127 -13.13 5.19 4.39
CA GLU A 127 -12.81 6.61 4.50
C GLU A 127 -11.35 6.84 4.11
N LEU A 128 -11.10 7.87 3.30
CA LEU A 128 -9.76 8.25 2.90
C LEU A 128 -8.99 8.81 4.10
N MET A 129 -7.90 8.14 4.46
CA MET A 129 -6.98 8.50 5.53
C MET A 129 -5.60 8.80 4.95
N PHE A 130 -4.97 9.85 5.44
CA PHE A 130 -3.59 10.21 5.13
C PHE A 130 -2.66 9.77 6.26
N LEU A 131 -1.51 9.21 5.90
CA LEU A 131 -0.40 9.01 6.81
C LEU A 131 0.43 10.29 6.86
N MET A 132 0.28 11.08 7.93
CA MET A 132 0.88 12.40 8.09
C MET A 132 2.22 12.32 8.82
N LYS A 133 3.26 12.92 8.21
CA LYS A 133 4.52 13.25 8.88
C LYS A 133 4.41 14.62 9.52
N TRP A 134 4.90 14.75 10.75
CA TRP A 134 4.87 16.01 11.50
C TRP A 134 6.27 16.61 11.63
N LYS A 135 6.35 17.94 11.62
CA LYS A 135 7.62 18.63 11.86
C LYS A 135 8.12 18.33 13.28
N ASN A 136 9.42 18.08 13.39
CA ASN A 136 10.10 17.78 14.66
C ASN A 136 9.56 16.52 15.37
N SER A 137 8.94 15.59 14.62
CA SER A 137 8.55 14.28 15.12
C SER A 137 8.82 13.21 14.07
N ASP A 138 9.35 12.08 14.53
CA ASP A 138 9.53 10.85 13.76
C ASP A 138 8.26 9.97 13.74
N GLU A 139 7.30 10.25 14.63
CA GLU A 139 6.01 9.57 14.69
C GLU A 139 5.07 10.07 13.59
N ALA A 140 4.51 9.15 12.79
CA ALA A 140 3.49 9.44 11.79
C ALA A 140 2.09 9.00 12.26
N ASP A 141 1.07 9.80 11.97
CA ASP A 141 -0.32 9.55 12.38
C ASP A 141 -1.25 9.36 11.18
N LEU A 142 -2.28 8.52 11.35
CA LEU A 142 -3.40 8.45 10.41
C LEU A 142 -4.38 9.59 10.69
N VAL A 143 -4.63 10.40 9.67
CA VAL A 143 -5.45 11.59 9.72
C VAL A 143 -6.55 11.50 8.66
N PRO A 144 -7.84 11.73 8.99
CA PRO A 144 -8.89 11.78 7.98
C PRO A 144 -8.61 12.84 6.92
N ALA A 145 -8.77 12.48 5.64
CA ALA A 145 -8.51 13.42 4.54
C ALA A 145 -9.36 14.68 4.65
N LYS A 146 -10.63 14.55 5.08
CA LYS A 146 -11.52 15.69 5.34
C LYS A 146 -10.92 16.70 6.32
N GLU A 147 -10.24 16.22 7.37
CA GLU A 147 -9.61 17.10 8.36
C GLU A 147 -8.34 17.76 7.80
N ALA A 148 -7.49 16.99 7.12
CA ALA A 148 -6.27 17.50 6.51
C ALA A 148 -6.54 18.55 5.41
N ASN A 149 -7.61 18.36 4.61
CA ASN A 149 -8.03 19.29 3.57
C ASN A 149 -8.34 20.68 4.13
N VAL A 150 -8.82 20.75 5.38
CA VAL A 150 -9.15 22.02 6.05
C VAL A 150 -7.92 22.59 6.76
N LYS A 151 -7.17 21.75 7.49
CA LYS A 151 -6.09 22.23 8.36
C LYS A 151 -4.77 22.50 7.63
N CYS A 152 -4.46 21.76 6.56
CA CYS A 152 -3.22 21.91 5.81
C CYS A 152 -3.41 21.65 4.29
N PRO A 153 -4.27 22.42 3.61
CA PRO A 153 -4.60 22.20 2.20
C PRO A 153 -3.37 22.20 1.28
N GLN A 154 -2.38 23.05 1.55
CA GLN A 154 -1.16 23.12 0.73
C GLN A 154 -0.37 21.80 0.75
N VAL A 155 -0.25 21.17 1.93
CA VAL A 155 0.43 19.86 2.07
C VAL A 155 -0.34 18.77 1.33
N VAL A 156 -1.67 18.82 1.37
CA VAL A 156 -2.54 17.88 0.64
C VAL A 156 -2.41 18.07 -0.86
N ILE A 157 -2.43 19.30 -1.35
CA ILE A 157 -2.30 19.62 -2.77
C ILE A 157 -0.95 19.12 -3.29
N SER A 158 0.15 19.45 -2.62
CA SER A 158 1.48 18.96 -3.01
C SER A 158 1.55 17.44 -3.06
N PHE A 159 0.91 16.74 -2.11
CA PHE A 159 0.84 15.28 -2.12
C PHE A 159 0.18 14.72 -3.40
N TYR A 160 -0.91 15.35 -3.85
CA TYR A 160 -1.60 14.96 -5.07
C TYR A 160 -0.84 15.38 -6.33
N GLU A 161 -0.29 16.59 -6.38
CA GLU A 161 0.49 17.09 -7.52
C GLU A 161 1.68 16.18 -7.84
N GLU A 162 2.41 15.72 -6.82
CA GLU A 162 3.52 14.76 -6.97
C GLU A 162 3.08 13.39 -7.52
N ARG A 163 1.79 13.04 -7.39
CA ARG A 163 1.25 11.70 -7.71
C ARG A 163 0.27 11.70 -8.90
N LEU A 164 -0.03 12.87 -9.46
CA LEU A 164 -0.94 13.02 -10.59
C LEU A 164 -0.25 12.60 -11.89
N THR A 165 -0.64 11.44 -12.42
CA THR A 165 -0.26 11.01 -13.77
C THR A 165 -1.38 11.31 -14.76
N TRP A 166 -1.14 12.28 -15.64
CA TRP A 166 -2.08 12.63 -16.71
C TRP A 166 -1.94 11.61 -17.84
N HIS A 167 -2.94 10.75 -18.01
CA HIS A 167 -3.06 9.94 -19.20
C HIS A 167 -3.71 10.82 -20.28
N SER A 168 -2.90 11.40 -21.18
CA SER A 168 -3.44 11.99 -22.40
C SER A 168 -3.92 10.86 -23.29
N TYR A 169 -5.21 10.85 -23.64
CA TYR A 169 -5.72 9.97 -24.68
C TYR A 169 -4.94 10.26 -25.98
N PRO A 170 -4.55 9.23 -26.75
CA PRO A 170 -3.99 9.44 -28.08
C PRO A 170 -4.92 10.34 -28.87
N THR A 171 -4.36 11.38 -29.49
CA THR A 171 -5.15 12.23 -30.38
C THR A 171 -5.46 11.44 -31.64
N GLU A 172 -6.64 11.64 -32.23
CA GLU A 172 -7.12 10.97 -33.46
C GLU A 172 -6.13 11.07 -34.64
N GLU A 173 -5.13 11.97 -34.57
CA GLU A 173 -4.02 12.05 -35.52
C GLU A 173 -3.02 10.88 -35.42
N GLU A 174 -2.86 10.27 -34.23
CA GLU A 174 -2.06 9.05 -34.04
C GLU A 174 -2.80 7.81 -34.53
N GLU A 175 -4.14 7.76 -34.39
CA GLU A 175 -4.97 6.69 -34.97
C GLU A 175 -4.91 6.69 -36.50
N LYS A 176 -4.96 7.88 -37.14
CA LYS A 176 -4.82 7.99 -38.61
C LYS A 176 -3.43 7.62 -39.11
N LYS A 177 -2.37 7.88 -38.34
CA LYS A 177 -1.01 7.45 -38.69
C LYS A 177 -0.81 5.95 -38.54
N GLU A 178 -1.57 5.28 -37.67
CA GLU A 178 -1.59 3.81 -37.59
C GLU A 178 -2.43 3.16 -38.70
N GLU A 179 -3.50 3.83 -39.17
CA GLU A 179 -4.29 3.36 -40.31
C GLU A 179 -3.56 3.55 -41.65
N GLU A 180 -2.91 4.70 -41.90
CA GLU A 180 -2.11 4.90 -43.12
C GLU A 180 -0.84 4.04 -43.20
N LYS A 181 -0.39 3.46 -42.08
CA LYS A 181 0.72 2.49 -42.06
C LYS A 181 0.28 1.05 -42.34
N LYS A 182 -1.02 0.81 -42.46
CA LYS A 182 -1.63 -0.50 -42.71
C LYS A 182 -2.08 -0.73 -44.16
N ASP A 183 -2.11 0.32 -44.99
CA ASP A 183 -2.34 0.24 -46.45
C ASP A 183 -1.01 0.31 -47.24
#